data_AF-A0A8K9UQK4-F1
#
_entry.id   AF-A0A8K9UQK4-F1
#
_cell.length_a   1.000
_cell.length_b   1.000
_cell.length_c   1.000
_cell.angle_alpha   90.00
_cell.angle_beta   90.00
_cell.angle_gamma   90.00
#
_symmetry.space_group_name_H-M   'P 1'
#
loop_
_entity.id
_entity.type
_entity.pdbx_description
1 polymer ?
#
loop_
_entity_poly.entity_id
_entity_poly.type
_entity_poly.pdbx_seq_one_letter_code
_entity_poly.pdbx_strand_id
1 'polypeptide(L)'
;MQSDLCVLQFECFTALLINMERGQIETNYLNLNFFPDRNVRLTCMATGFYPKDVNINFKKNGIQLNKNDGVLSTGARPNNDDTYQIRMSVQIPEADKQTYECFVNHITLNESIMEKWGKVVLVFNILYIFSTNQLLSWLCMTLVNRKSGGQTN
;
A
#
# COMPACT_ATOMS: atom_id res chain seq x y z
N MET A 1 14.39 11.69 5.74
CA MET A 1 14.68 12.95 5.02
C MET A 1 13.81 12.90 3.77
N GLN A 2 12.60 13.45 3.85
CA GLN A 2 11.70 13.62 2.70
C GLN A 2 12.23 14.70 1.73
N SER A 3 13.55 14.85 1.60
CA SER A 3 14.15 16.17 1.38
C SER A 3 14.38 16.56 -0.07
N ASP A 4 14.60 15.66 -1.02
CA ASP A 4 15.21 16.12 -2.30
C ASP A 4 14.45 15.77 -3.58
N LEU A 5 13.33 15.06 -3.50
CA LEU A 5 12.47 14.78 -4.66
C LEU A 5 11.15 15.57 -4.68
N CYS A 6 10.81 16.27 -3.60
CA CYS A 6 9.56 17.03 -3.48
C CYS A 6 9.66 18.52 -3.88
N VAL A 7 10.83 18.99 -4.35
CA VAL A 7 11.09 20.42 -4.57
C VAL A 7 10.68 20.91 -5.98
N LEU A 8 10.45 20.02 -6.95
CA LEU A 8 10.27 20.42 -8.36
C LEU A 8 8.93 20.05 -9.03
N GLN A 9 8.00 19.41 -8.32
CA GLN A 9 6.63 19.22 -8.80
C GLN A 9 5.68 19.26 -7.61
N PHE A 10 4.68 20.14 -7.67
CA PHE A 10 3.81 20.56 -6.55
C PHE A 10 2.86 19.49 -5.99
N GLU A 11 3.13 18.20 -6.18
CA GLU A 11 2.34 17.10 -5.64
C GLU A 11 3.30 16.02 -5.08
N CYS A 12 3.33 15.81 -3.77
CA CYS A 12 3.94 14.62 -3.18
C CYS A 12 2.85 13.56 -3.00
N PHE A 13 2.63 12.73 -4.00
CA PHE A 13 1.76 11.58 -3.86
C PHE A 13 2.51 10.49 -3.12
N THR A 14 2.21 10.27 -1.83
CA THR A 14 2.56 9.00 -1.19
C THR A 14 1.50 7.97 -1.56
N ALA A 15 1.95 6.85 -2.13
CA ALA A 15 1.07 5.77 -2.55
C ALA A 15 1.14 4.61 -1.55
N LEU A 16 -0.01 4.24 -0.97
CA LEU A 16 -0.14 3.01 -0.20
C LEU A 16 -0.62 1.89 -1.12
N LEU A 17 0.19 0.86 -1.29
CA LEU A 17 -0.14 -0.33 -2.06
C LEU A 17 -0.56 -1.44 -1.11
N ILE A 18 -1.76 -2.00 -1.36
CA ILE A 18 -2.28 -3.18 -0.67
C ILE A 18 -2.53 -4.28 -1.71
N ASN A 19 -2.04 -5.49 -1.44
CA ASN A 19 -2.19 -6.63 -2.33
C ASN A 19 -2.41 -7.92 -1.52
N MET A 20 -3.30 -8.78 -2.00
CA MET A 20 -3.52 -10.12 -1.46
C MET A 20 -3.20 -11.20 -2.51
N GLU A 21 -2.08 -11.89 -2.30
CA GLU A 21 -1.43 -12.76 -3.29
C GLU A 21 -1.07 -14.17 -2.77
N ARG A 22 -0.72 -15.07 -3.71
CA ARG A 22 -0.27 -16.43 -3.41
C ARG A 22 1.16 -16.37 -2.87
N GLY A 23 1.33 -16.72 -1.61
CA GLY A 23 2.63 -17.07 -1.05
C GLY A 23 3.05 -18.47 -1.50
N GLN A 24 4.35 -18.69 -1.62
CA GLN A 24 4.92 -20.02 -1.80
C GLN A 24 4.73 -20.84 -0.52
N ILE A 25 4.33 -22.11 -0.67
CA ILE A 25 4.44 -23.12 0.38
C ILE A 25 5.67 -23.95 0.02
N GLU A 26 6.58 -24.16 0.97
CA GLU A 26 7.60 -25.21 0.85
C GLU A 26 6.91 -26.57 1.02
N THR A 27 6.36 -27.11 -0.06
CA THR A 27 5.78 -28.46 -0.04
C THR A 27 6.87 -29.50 -0.20
N ASN A 28 6.97 -30.44 0.74
CA ASN A 28 7.74 -31.67 0.57
C ASN A 28 6.94 -32.63 -0.32
N TYR A 29 7.30 -32.72 -1.61
CA TYR A 29 6.56 -33.38 -2.69
C TYR A 29 6.45 -34.93 -2.59
N LEU A 30 6.83 -35.55 -1.48
CA LEU A 30 7.03 -37.02 -1.41
C LEU A 30 5.80 -37.87 -1.05
N ASN A 31 4.57 -37.34 -1.00
CA ASN A 31 3.36 -38.16 -0.78
C ASN A 31 2.23 -37.82 -1.77
N LEU A 32 2.24 -38.48 -2.93
CA LEU A 32 1.28 -38.29 -4.03
C LEU A 32 0.02 -39.17 -3.98
N ASN A 33 -0.24 -39.85 -2.87
CA ASN A 33 -1.36 -40.81 -2.75
C ASN A 33 -2.53 -40.29 -1.89
N PHE A 34 -2.85 -39.01 -2.01
CA PHE A 34 -4.12 -38.41 -1.58
C PHE A 34 -4.08 -36.96 -2.10
N PHE A 35 -5.10 -36.48 -2.82
CA PHE A 35 -5.26 -35.03 -3.04
C PHE A 35 -6.28 -34.51 -2.01
N PRO A 36 -5.97 -34.42 -0.69
CA PRO A 36 -6.79 -33.61 0.18
C PRO A 36 -6.46 -32.16 -0.17
N ASP A 37 -7.49 -31.34 -0.32
CA ASP A 37 -7.46 -29.88 -0.39
C ASP A 37 -6.07 -29.25 -0.57
N ARG A 38 -5.74 -28.87 -1.81
CA ARG A 38 -4.51 -28.12 -2.09
C ARG A 38 -4.50 -26.92 -1.17
N ASN A 39 -3.62 -26.89 -0.18
CA ASN A 39 -3.48 -25.73 0.68
C ASN A 39 -2.67 -24.67 -0.07
N VAL A 40 -2.98 -23.41 0.20
CA VAL A 40 -2.24 -22.23 -0.30
C VAL A 40 -1.92 -21.31 0.85
N ARG A 41 -0.77 -20.65 0.78
CA ARG A 41 -0.46 -19.54 1.67
C ARG A 41 -1.04 -18.28 1.05
N LEU A 42 -2.01 -17.66 1.71
CA LEU A 42 -2.42 -16.30 1.37
C LEU A 42 -1.46 -15.34 2.06
N THR A 43 -1.02 -14.31 1.33
CA THR A 43 -0.22 -13.22 1.89
C THR A 43 -0.90 -11.90 1.55
N CYS A 44 -1.22 -11.12 2.58
CA CYS A 44 -1.63 -9.73 2.44
C CYS A 44 -0.43 -8.83 2.74
N MET A 45 -0.10 -7.96 1.81
CA MET A 45 1.00 -7.02 1.90
C MET A 45 0.46 -5.59 1.84
N ALA A 46 0.93 -4.74 2.74
CA ALA A 46 0.81 -3.30 2.64
C ALA A 46 2.22 -2.69 2.56
N THR A 47 2.45 -1.69 1.70
CA THR A 47 3.74 -1.00 1.54
C THR A 47 3.54 0.45 1.12
N GLY A 48 4.53 1.31 1.40
CA GLY A 48 4.48 2.73 1.08
C GLY A 48 3.76 3.57 2.13
N PHE A 49 3.55 3.03 3.34
CA PHE A 49 2.89 3.72 4.44
C PHE A 49 3.88 4.34 5.44
N TYR A 50 3.49 5.47 6.02
CA TYR A 50 4.15 6.15 7.12
C TYR A 50 3.09 6.91 7.94
N PRO A 51 3.15 6.94 9.28
CA PRO A 51 4.14 6.33 10.18
C PRO A 51 4.08 4.79 10.24
N LYS A 52 4.95 4.17 11.04
CA LYS A 52 5.10 2.71 11.13
C LYS A 52 3.84 1.97 11.60
N ASP A 53 2.97 2.64 12.37
CA ASP A 53 1.83 2.03 13.05
C ASP A 53 0.69 1.74 12.07
N VAL A 54 0.58 0.48 11.68
CA VAL A 54 -0.47 -0.06 10.80
C VAL A 54 -1.15 -1.25 11.47
N ASN A 55 -2.46 -1.37 11.30
CA ASN A 55 -3.23 -2.51 11.74
C ASN A 55 -3.68 -3.34 10.54
N ILE A 56 -3.18 -4.58 10.44
CA ILE A 56 -3.51 -5.53 9.38
C ILE A 56 -4.09 -6.81 10.01
N ASN A 57 -5.22 -7.28 9.51
CA ASN A 57 -5.88 -8.50 10.01
C ASN A 57 -6.52 -9.30 8.88
N PHE A 58 -6.50 -10.63 9.00
CA PHE A 58 -7.35 -11.47 8.17
C PHE A 58 -8.73 -11.65 8.79
N LYS A 59 -9.76 -11.70 7.94
CA LYS A 59 -11.07 -12.20 8.31
C LYS A 59 -11.47 -13.35 7.39
N LYS A 60 -12.15 -14.35 7.94
CA LYS A 60 -12.86 -15.38 7.17
C LYS A 60 -14.34 -15.22 7.45
N ASN A 61 -15.14 -14.97 6.42
CA ASN A 61 -16.59 -14.74 6.56
C ASN A 61 -16.93 -13.69 7.65
N GLY A 62 -16.14 -12.61 7.74
CA GLY A 62 -16.31 -11.56 8.74
C GLY A 62 -15.73 -11.82 10.13
N ILE A 63 -15.24 -13.04 10.42
CA ILE A 63 -14.60 -13.38 11.70
C ILE A 63 -13.10 -13.13 11.61
N GLN A 64 -12.56 -12.32 12.53
CA GLN A 64 -11.13 -12.00 12.59
C GLN A 64 -10.31 -13.20 13.04
N LEU A 65 -9.23 -13.46 12.31
CA LEU A 65 -8.26 -14.51 12.60
C LEU A 65 -7.09 -13.96 13.41
N ASN A 66 -6.50 -14.80 14.24
CA ASN A 66 -5.37 -14.48 15.10
C ASN A 66 -4.23 -15.52 14.94
N LYS A 67 -3.20 -15.41 15.78
CA LYS A 67 -2.03 -16.32 15.73
C LYS A 67 -2.40 -17.80 15.94
N ASN A 68 -3.42 -18.09 16.74
CA ASN A 68 -3.89 -19.46 16.99
C ASN A 68 -4.56 -20.06 15.74
N ASP A 69 -5.07 -19.23 14.84
CA ASP A 69 -5.60 -19.63 13.53
C ASP A 69 -4.50 -19.78 12.47
N GLY A 70 -3.22 -19.74 12.86
CA GLY A 70 -2.07 -19.88 11.96
C GLY A 70 -1.69 -18.59 11.22
N VAL A 71 -2.17 -17.42 11.66
CA VAL A 71 -1.77 -16.13 11.10
C VAL A 71 -0.35 -15.76 11.54
N LEU A 72 0.50 -15.48 10.56
CA LEU A 72 1.89 -15.04 10.74
C LEU A 72 2.06 -13.62 10.23
N SER A 73 2.81 -12.79 10.96
CA SER A 73 3.16 -11.42 10.56
C SER A 73 4.67 -11.25 10.55
N THR A 74 5.20 -10.56 9.54
CA THR A 74 6.62 -10.16 9.52
C THR A 74 6.92 -8.98 10.44
N GLY A 75 5.88 -8.34 10.99
CA GLY A 75 5.98 -6.99 11.54
C GLY A 75 6.24 -5.95 10.45
N ALA A 76 6.10 -4.67 10.83
CA ALA A 76 6.44 -3.54 9.97
C ALA A 76 7.96 -3.42 9.83
N ARG A 77 8.44 -3.48 8.58
CA ARG A 77 9.84 -3.39 8.19
C ARG A 77 10.06 -2.11 7.37
N PRO A 78 11.19 -1.42 7.54
CA PRO A 78 11.47 -0.24 6.74
C PRO A 78 11.69 -0.62 5.26
N ASN A 79 11.33 0.30 4.38
CA ASN A 79 11.74 0.34 2.98
C ASN A 79 12.98 1.24 2.82
N ASN A 80 13.50 1.36 1.60
CA ASN A 80 14.65 2.20 1.28
C ASN A 80 14.26 3.65 0.88
N ASP A 81 13.04 4.07 1.22
CA ASP A 81 12.42 5.34 0.80
C ASP A 81 11.68 6.06 1.94
N ASP A 82 12.14 5.86 3.19
CA ASP A 82 11.51 6.39 4.43
C ASP A 82 10.08 5.87 4.73
N THR A 83 9.56 4.93 3.94
CA THR A 83 8.27 4.26 4.20
C THR A 83 8.45 2.88 4.85
N TYR A 84 7.33 2.25 5.21
CA TYR A 84 7.31 0.91 5.78
C TYR A 84 6.52 -0.06 4.90
N GLN A 85 6.80 -1.35 5.09
CA GLN A 85 6.06 -2.47 4.54
C GLN A 85 5.73 -3.49 5.63
N ILE A 86 4.60 -4.18 5.49
CA ILE A 86 4.21 -5.29 6.36
C ILE A 86 3.62 -6.41 5.52
N ARG A 87 3.88 -7.66 5.91
CA ARG A 87 3.24 -8.85 5.34
C ARG A 87 2.60 -9.67 6.43
N MET A 88 1.35 -10.05 6.21
CA MET A 88 0.63 -11.00 7.04
C MET A 88 0.20 -12.18 6.17
N SER A 89 0.32 -13.40 6.68
CA SER A 89 0.04 -14.61 5.91
C SER A 89 -0.67 -15.69 6.70
N VAL A 90 -1.49 -16.49 6.04
CA VAL A 90 -2.21 -17.64 6.63
C VAL A 90 -2.25 -18.79 5.62
N GLN A 91 -2.14 -20.04 6.10
CA GLN A 91 -2.32 -21.22 5.26
C GLN A 91 -3.78 -21.65 5.28
N ILE A 92 -4.37 -21.85 4.10
CA ILE A 92 -5.79 -22.15 3.95
C ILE A 92 -6.00 -23.22 2.87
N PRO A 93 -7.16 -23.89 2.84
CA PRO A 93 -7.59 -24.63 1.65
C PRO A 93 -7.76 -23.70 0.44
N GLU A 94 -7.24 -24.07 -0.73
CA GLU A 94 -7.34 -23.24 -1.94
C GLU A 94 -8.79 -23.01 -2.38
N ALA A 95 -9.69 -23.96 -2.09
CA ALA A 95 -11.12 -23.83 -2.34
C ALA A 95 -11.73 -22.62 -1.60
N ASP A 96 -11.22 -22.30 -0.41
CA ASP A 96 -11.77 -21.26 0.46
C ASP A 96 -11.22 -19.86 0.16
N LYS A 97 -10.26 -19.69 -0.78
CA LYS A 97 -9.53 -18.43 -0.98
C LYS A 97 -10.38 -17.17 -1.14
N GLN A 98 -11.59 -17.30 -1.69
CA GLN A 98 -12.50 -16.17 -1.88
C GLN A 98 -13.27 -15.77 -0.61
N THR A 99 -13.26 -16.61 0.42
CA THR A 99 -13.91 -16.36 1.73
C THR A 99 -13.03 -15.57 2.70
N TYR A 100 -11.75 -15.40 2.36
CA TYR A 100 -10.77 -14.66 3.16
C TYR A 100 -10.65 -13.23 2.64
N GLU A 101 -10.61 -12.30 3.60
CA GLU A 101 -10.50 -10.88 3.38
C GLU A 101 -9.36 -10.33 4.23
N CYS A 102 -8.61 -9.37 3.70
CA CYS A 102 -7.57 -8.66 4.43
C CYS A 102 -8.05 -7.25 4.78
N PHE A 103 -8.03 -6.91 6.06
CA PHE A 103 -8.38 -5.59 6.55
C PHE A 103 -7.12 -4.82 6.87
N VAL A 104 -6.97 -3.64 6.28
CA VAL A 104 -5.86 -2.73 6.51
C VAL A 104 -6.41 -1.40 7.03
N ASN A 105 -5.92 -0.99 8.19
CA ASN A 105 -6.22 0.30 8.77
C ASN A 105 -4.91 1.03 9.08
N HIS A 106 -4.85 2.29 8.67
CA HIS A 106 -3.68 3.14 8.81
C HIS A 106 -4.15 4.60 8.90
N ILE A 107 -3.42 5.44 9.62
CA ILE A 107 -3.75 6.87 9.83
C ILE A 107 -3.93 7.65 8.52
N THR A 108 -3.23 7.26 7.46
CA THR A 108 -3.37 7.93 6.15
C THR A 108 -4.66 7.54 5.42
N LEU A 109 -5.36 6.50 5.87
CA LEU A 109 -6.61 6.07 5.23
C LEU A 109 -7.78 6.80 5.87
N ASN A 110 -8.64 7.41 5.05
CA ASN A 110 -9.91 7.95 5.52
C ASN A 110 -10.82 6.84 6.10
N GLU A 111 -10.79 5.66 5.48
CA GLU A 111 -11.55 4.49 5.87
C GLU A 111 -10.69 3.24 5.76
N SER A 112 -10.93 2.25 6.62
CA SER A 112 -10.23 0.97 6.54
C SER A 112 -10.54 0.26 5.24
N ILE A 113 -9.51 -0.32 4.62
CA ILE A 113 -9.63 -1.01 3.34
C ILE A 113 -9.80 -2.51 3.59
N MET A 114 -10.76 -3.10 2.88
CA MET A 114 -10.97 -4.55 2.82
C MET A 114 -10.58 -5.06 1.44
N GLU A 115 -9.48 -5.80 1.39
CA GLU A 115 -8.97 -6.42 0.18
C GLU A 115 -9.35 -7.88 0.07
N LYS A 116 -9.65 -8.29 -1.17
CA LYS A 116 -9.95 -9.68 -1.53
C LYS A 116 -8.84 -10.29 -2.37
N TRP A 117 -8.85 -11.62 -2.44
CA TRP A 117 -7.92 -12.37 -3.27
C TRP A 117 -7.84 -11.85 -4.72
N GLY A 118 -6.61 -11.67 -5.22
CA GLY A 118 -6.35 -11.29 -6.61
C GLY A 118 -6.70 -9.84 -6.93
N LYS A 119 -6.90 -9.00 -5.92
CA LYS A 119 -7.05 -7.55 -6.04
C LYS A 119 -5.80 -6.85 -5.54
N VAL A 120 -5.49 -5.76 -6.22
CA VAL A 120 -4.45 -4.81 -5.85
C VAL A 120 -5.12 -3.46 -5.74
N VAL A 121 -4.91 -2.78 -4.61
CA VAL A 121 -5.42 -1.44 -4.37
C VAL A 121 -4.26 -0.48 -4.15
N LEU A 122 -4.36 0.65 -4.85
CA LEU A 122 -3.43 1.76 -4.77
C LEU A 122 -4.20 2.96 -4.24
N VAL A 123 -3.76 3.46 -3.08
CA VAL A 123 -4.33 4.64 -2.44
C VAL A 123 -3.35 5.79 -2.61
N PHE A 124 -3.81 6.87 -3.24
CA PHE A 124 -3.05 8.10 -3.36
C PHE A 124 -3.50 9.06 -2.26
N ASN A 125 -2.60 9.38 -1.34
CA ASN A 125 -2.87 10.43 -0.37
C ASN A 125 -2.59 11.77 -1.04
N ILE A 126 -3.64 12.57 -1.26
CA ILE A 126 -3.47 13.94 -1.71
C ILE A 126 -3.21 14.78 -0.47
N LEU A 127 -1.92 14.99 -0.13
CA LEU A 127 -1.54 16.09 0.74
C LEU A 127 -1.78 17.38 -0.06
N TYR A 128 -3.00 17.90 0.00
CA TYR A 128 -3.34 19.24 -0.49
C TYR A 128 -2.58 20.27 0.36
N ILE A 129 -1.32 20.50 0.03
CA ILE A 129 -0.66 21.73 0.43
C ILE A 129 -1.37 22.79 -0.41
N PHE A 130 -2.30 23.54 0.19
CA PHE A 130 -2.67 24.84 -0.37
C PHE A 130 -1.35 25.58 -0.52
N SER A 131 -0.81 25.65 -1.74
CA SER A 131 0.29 26.56 -2.01
C SER A 131 -0.24 27.91 -1.54
N THR A 132 0.32 28.46 -0.47
CA THR A 132 -0.13 29.75 0.08
C THR A 132 0.19 30.91 -0.86
N ASN A 133 0.46 30.63 -2.14
CA ASN A 133 0.87 31.62 -3.10
C ASN A 133 0.55 31.24 -4.55
N GLN A 134 -0.75 31.20 -4.88
CA GLN A 134 -1.18 31.52 -6.24
C GLN A 134 -0.66 32.91 -6.69
N LEU A 135 -0.38 33.80 -5.74
CA LEU A 135 0.27 35.10 -5.95
C LEU A 135 1.72 35.01 -6.43
N LEU A 136 2.58 34.10 -5.90
CA LEU A 136 3.95 33.94 -6.45
C LEU A 136 3.94 33.34 -7.86
N SER A 137 3.02 32.42 -8.16
CA SER A 137 2.82 31.88 -9.51
C SER A 137 2.42 32.97 -10.51
N TRP A 138 1.48 33.84 -10.14
CA TRP A 138 1.09 35.02 -10.92
C TRP A 138 2.22 36.06 -11.05
N LEU A 139 2.98 36.32 -9.97
CA LEU A 139 4.17 37.17 -10.00
C LEU A 139 5.24 36.61 -10.95
N CYS A 140 5.45 35.29 -10.97
CA CYS A 140 6.38 34.65 -11.90
C CYS A 140 5.91 34.78 -13.36
N MET A 141 4.62 34.54 -13.63
CA MET A 141 4.02 34.70 -14.97
C MET A 141 4.11 36.16 -15.48
N THR A 142 3.88 37.15 -14.61
CA THR A 142 4.00 38.57 -14.97
C THR A 142 5.45 39.01 -15.19
N LEU A 143 6.40 38.49 -14.40
CA LEU A 143 7.83 38.75 -14.58
C LEU A 143 8.38 38.09 -15.87
N VAL A 144 7.93 36.88 -16.21
CA VAL A 144 8.29 36.18 -17.45
C VAL A 144 7.71 36.89 -18.68
N ASN A 145 6.45 37.35 -18.62
CA ASN A 145 5.84 38.13 -19.70
C ASN A 145 6.46 39.53 -19.90
N ARG A 146 7.21 40.05 -18.92
CA ARG A 146 7.92 41.33 -19.09
C ARG A 146 9.24 41.19 -19.88
N LYS A 147 9.69 39.97 -20.18
CA LYS A 147 10.93 39.72 -20.93
C LYS A 147 10.72 39.44 -22.44
N SER A 148 9.48 39.33 -22.92
CA SER A 148 9.17 39.08 -24.34
C SER A 148 8.67 40.31 -25.12
N GLY A 149 8.69 41.51 -24.54
CA GLY A 149 8.14 42.72 -25.15
C GLY A 149 9.13 43.88 -25.33
N GLY A 150 10.36 43.63 -25.78
CA GLY A 150 11.35 44.71 -25.93
C GLY A 150 12.55 44.40 -26.83
N GLN A 151 12.32 44.04 -28.09
CA GLN A 151 13.22 44.35 -29.20
C GLN A 151 12.51 44.09 -30.55
N THR A 152 11.95 45.15 -31.15
CA THR A 152 11.81 45.27 -32.61
C THR A 152 11.86 46.75 -32.97
N ASN A 153 12.85 47.07 -33.80
CA ASN A 153 13.23 48.32 -34.47
C ASN A 153 13.91 49.40 -33.64
#